data_AF-A0AAU5ILJ6-F1
#
_entry.id   AF-A0AAU5ILJ6-F1
#
_cell.length_a   1.000
_cell.length_b   1.000
_cell.length_c   1.000
_cell.angle_alpha   90.00
_cell.angle_beta   90.00
_cell.angle_gamma   90.00
#
_symmetry.space_group_name_H-M   'P 1'
#
loop_
_entity.id
_entity.type
_entity.pdbx_description
1 polymer ?
#
loop_
_entity_poly.entity_id
_entity_poly.type
_entity_poly.pdbx_seq_one_letter_code
_entity_poly.pdbx_strand_id
1 'polypeptide(L)' 'MDQRHAGQLGSLEKALRAHKAYWTTDQERADSCYGWVALAPLAMACLALDADFSIEIESDYMPGHLLRATWAGEFPT' A
#
# COMPACT_ATOMS: atom_id res chain seq x y z
N MET A 1 -11.35 -14.03 -17.65
CA MET A 1 -10.43 -13.01 -17.09
C MET A 1 -11.04 -11.66 -17.36
N ASP A 2 -11.65 -11.06 -16.34
CA ASP A 2 -12.41 -9.81 -16.41
C ASP A 2 -11.45 -8.60 -16.41
N GLN A 3 -11.56 -7.74 -17.42
CA GLN A 3 -10.63 -6.62 -17.65
C GLN A 3 -10.67 -5.53 -16.55
N ARG A 4 -11.64 -5.57 -15.63
CA ARG A 4 -11.81 -4.56 -14.57
C ARG A 4 -10.75 -4.64 -13.46
N HIS A 5 -10.17 -5.81 -13.24
CA HIS A 5 -9.25 -6.06 -12.12
C HIS A 5 -7.82 -5.55 -12.41
N ALA A 6 -7.38 -5.60 -13.67
CA ALA A 6 -6.02 -5.20 -14.07
C ALA A 6 -5.78 -3.69 -14.00
N GLY A 7 -6.80 -2.87 -14.30
CA GLY A 7 -6.69 -1.40 -14.24
C GLY A 7 -6.57 -0.86 -12.81
N GLN A 8 -7.15 -1.56 -11.83
CA GLN A 8 -7.15 -1.18 -10.42
C GLN A 8 -5.77 -1.38 -9.77
N LEU A 9 -5.10 -2.49 -10.09
CA LEU A 9 -3.72 -2.75 -9.65
C LEU A 9 -2.74 -1.73 -10.25
N GLY A 10 -2.86 -1.42 -11.55
CA GLY A 10 -2.05 -0.38 -12.18
C GLY A 10 -2.23 1.01 -11.56
N SER A 11 -3.43 1.31 -11.04
CA SER A 11 -3.72 2.56 -10.34
C SER A 11 -3.12 2.60 -8.93
N LEU A 12 -3.19 1.49 -8.18
CA LEU A 12 -2.57 1.36 -6.86
C LEU A 12 -1.04 1.49 -6.96
N GLU A 13 -0.45 0.79 -7.92
CA GLU A 13 0.99 0.81 -8.16
C GLU A 13 1.48 2.20 -8.58
N LYS A 14 0.70 2.92 -9.40
CA LYS A 14 0.96 4.32 -9.74
C LYS A 14 0.88 5.23 -8.51
N ALA A 15 -0.10 5.03 -7.63
CA ALA A 15 -0.22 5.81 -6.41
C ALA A 15 0.98 5.61 -5.47
N LEU A 16 1.49 4.38 -5.35
CA LEU A 16 2.70 4.09 -4.57
C LEU A 16 3.95 4.74 -5.16
N ARG A 17 4.09 4.72 -6.49
CA ARG A 17 5.18 5.45 -7.18
C ARG A 17 5.10 6.96 -6.95
N ALA A 18 3.90 7.53 -6.99
CA ALA A 18 3.70 8.95 -6.70
C ALA A 18 4.01 9.30 -5.24
N HIS A 19 3.58 8.46 -4.28
CA HIS A 19 3.90 8.61 -2.86
C HIS A 19 5.42 8.61 -2.63
N LYS A 20 6.13 7.61 -3.18
CA LYS A 20 7.59 7.54 -3.14
C LYS A 20 8.21 8.82 -3.68
N ALA A 21 7.87 9.22 -4.90
CA ALA A 21 8.44 10.40 -5.55
C ALA A 21 8.27 11.67 -4.71
N TYR A 22 7.08 11.88 -4.13
CA TYR A 22 6.80 13.03 -3.29
C TYR A 22 7.63 13.02 -1.99
N TRP A 23 7.63 11.90 -1.26
CA TRP A 23 8.29 11.82 0.04
C TRP A 23 9.81 11.74 -0.03
N THR A 24 10.37 11.39 -1.19
CA THR A 24 11.83 11.39 -1.41
C THR A 24 12.32 12.60 -2.20
N THR A 25 11.49 13.65 -2.37
CA THR A 25 11.87 14.84 -3.16
C THR A 25 13.01 15.64 -2.49
N ASP A 26 13.03 15.70 -1.16
CA ASP A 26 14.04 16.42 -0.38
C ASP A 26 14.26 15.74 0.99
N GLN A 27 15.32 16.15 1.68
CA GLN A 27 15.74 15.53 2.95
C GLN A 27 14.70 15.73 4.06
N GLU A 28 14.08 16.92 4.15
CA GLU A 28 13.06 17.21 5.18
C GLU A 28 11.86 16.27 5.04
N ARG A 29 11.42 16.02 3.81
CA ARG A 29 10.35 15.06 3.52
C ARG A 29 10.79 13.63 3.77
N ALA A 30 12.00 13.27 3.35
CA ALA A 30 12.50 11.90 3.50
C ALA A 30 12.59 11.48 4.98
N ASP A 31 12.91 12.43 5.86
CA ASP A 31 13.03 12.18 7.31
C ASP A 31 11.67 12.26 8.05
N SER A 32 10.59 12.62 7.35
CA SER A 32 9.27 12.78 7.94
C SER A 32 8.55 11.44 8.11
N CYS A 33 8.09 11.17 9.34
CA CYS A 33 7.34 9.95 9.67
C CYS A 33 5.99 9.85 8.93
N TYR A 34 5.44 10.98 8.47
CA TYR A 34 4.22 11.00 7.67
C TYR A 34 4.38 10.32 6.30
N GLY A 35 5.61 10.18 5.80
CA GLY A 35 5.92 9.53 4.53
C GLY A 35 6.14 8.02 4.60
N TRP A 36 6.23 7.43 5.80
CA TRP A 36 6.60 6.03 5.95
C TRP A 36 5.56 5.07 5.40
N VAL A 37 4.28 5.44 5.48
CA VAL A 37 3.18 4.60 4.99
C VAL A 37 2.37 5.38 3.96
N ALA A 38 2.10 4.76 2.82
CA ALA A 38 1.16 5.29 1.84
C ALA A 38 -0.27 5.07 2.33
N LEU A 39 -0.71 5.85 3.34
CA LEU A 39 -1.92 5.59 4.10
C LEU A 39 -3.19 5.55 3.24
N ALA A 40 -3.34 6.47 2.29
CA ALA A 40 -4.48 6.47 1.38
C ALA A 40 -4.46 5.26 0.42
N PRO A 41 -3.35 4.94 -0.27
CA PRO A 41 -3.21 3.68 -1.01
C PRO A 41 -3.47 2.42 -0.17
N LEU A 42 -2.99 2.37 1.08
CA LEU A 42 -3.24 1.27 2.01
C LEU A 42 -4.74 1.11 2.29
N ALA A 43 -5.46 2.19 2.59
CA ALA A 43 -6.91 2.14 2.82
C ALA A 43 -7.66 1.60 1.59
N MET A 44 -7.28 2.03 0.38
CA MET A 44 -7.87 1.52 -0.85
C MET A 44 -7.56 0.03 -1.09
N ALA A 45 -6.36 -0.41 -0.73
CA ALA A 45 -5.96 -1.80 -0.82
C ALA A 45 -6.75 -2.68 0.18
N CYS A 46 -6.97 -2.20 1.41
CA CYS A 46 -7.85 -2.88 2.37
C CYS A 46 -9.29 -3.01 1.84
N LEU A 47 -9.87 -1.93 1.32
CA LEU A 47 -11.23 -1.98 0.74
C LEU A 47 -11.34 -2.94 -0.44
N ALA A 48 -10.28 -3.05 -1.24
CA ALA A 48 -10.24 -4.00 -2.34
C ALA A 48 -10.15 -5.46 -1.84
N LEU A 49 -9.34 -5.74 -0.81
CA LEU A 49 -9.31 -7.07 -0.17
C LEU A 49 -10.66 -7.44 0.45
N ASP A 50 -11.31 -6.50 1.14
CA ASP A 50 -12.66 -6.68 1.70
C ASP A 50 -13.72 -6.95 0.62
N ALA A 51 -13.46 -6.54 -0.62
CA ALA A 51 -14.30 -6.78 -1.79
C ALA A 51 -13.83 -7.98 -2.64
N ASP A 52 -13.04 -8.89 -2.06
CA ASP A 52 -12.51 -10.12 -2.68
C ASP A 52 -11.59 -9.89 -3.90
N PHE A 53 -10.97 -8.71 -4.03
CA PHE A 53 -9.93 -8.48 -5.03
C PHE A 53 -8.58 -9.03 -4.53
N SER A 54 -7.88 -9.78 -5.39
CA SER A 54 -6.48 -10.14 -5.13
C SER A 54 -5.57 -8.93 -5.32
N ILE A 55 -4.65 -8.72 -4.37
CA ILE A 55 -3.60 -7.70 -4.43
C ILE A 55 -2.24 -8.38 -4.32
N GLU A 56 -1.47 -8.31 -5.41
CA GLU A 56 -0.10 -8.83 -5.50
C GLU A 56 0.87 -7.66 -5.73
N ILE A 57 1.05 -6.83 -4.72
CA ILE A 57 2.01 -5.71 -4.74
C ILE A 57 2.97 -5.83 -3.57
N GLU A 58 4.26 -5.70 -3.86
CA GLU A 58 5.32 -5.52 -2.86
C GLU A 58 5.79 -4.06 -2.88
N SER A 59 5.78 -3.40 -1.72
CA SER A 59 6.24 -2.01 -1.59
C SER A 59 6.66 -1.71 -0.16
N ASP A 60 7.77 -0.98 -0.01
CA ASP A 60 8.25 -0.48 1.29
C ASP A 60 7.23 0.46 1.99
N TYR A 61 6.33 1.08 1.21
CA TYR A 61 5.28 1.96 1.72
C TYR A 61 3.95 1.22 2.00
N MET A 62 3.93 -0.10 1.83
CA MET A 62 2.76 -0.97 1.97
C MET A 62 3.05 -2.06 3.02
N PRO A 63 2.94 -1.76 4.32
CA PRO A 63 3.18 -2.72 5.37
C PRO A 63 2.20 -3.90 5.30
N GLY A 64 2.70 -5.08 4.90
CA GLY A 64 1.86 -6.25 4.60
C GLY A 64 1.03 -6.77 5.78
N HIS A 65 1.49 -6.59 7.02
CA HIS A 65 0.72 -6.93 8.22
C HIS A 65 -0.50 -6.03 8.42
N LEU A 66 -0.36 -4.73 8.16
CA LEU A 66 -1.49 -3.81 8.20
C LEU A 66 -2.46 -4.08 7.05
N LEU A 67 -1.93 -4.39 5.87
CA LEU A 67 -2.74 -4.72 4.69
C LEU A 67 -3.63 -5.96 4.93
N ARG A 68 -3.09 -6.98 5.59
CA ARG A 68 -3.82 -8.22 5.93
C ARG A 68 -4.63 -8.14 7.23
N ALA A 69 -4.69 -6.96 7.86
CA ALA A 69 -5.35 -6.75 9.15
C ALA A 69 -4.92 -7.77 10.23
N THR A 70 -3.65 -8.19 10.21
CA THR A 70 -3.17 -9.21 11.15
C THR A 70 -3.02 -8.65 12.55
N TRP A 71 -3.30 -9.46 13.56
CA TRP A 71 -3.26 -9.07 14.96
C TRP A 71 -1.88 -9.30 15.58
N ALA A 72 -1.53 -8.47 16.56
CA ALA A 72 -0.35 -8.72 17.38
C ALA A 72 -0.50 -10.04 18.15
N GLY A 73 0.47 -10.95 18.00
CA GLY A 73 0.43 -12.30 18.57
C GLY A 73 -0.23 -13.37 17.68
N GLU A 74 -0.67 -13.00 16.47
CA GLU A 74 -1.20 -13.97 15.49
C GLU A 74 -0.11 -14.89 14.92
N PHE A 75 1.14 -14.42 14.86
CA PHE A 75 2.29 -15.19 14.42
C PHE A 75 3.30 -15.40 15.55
N PRO A 76 3.93 -16.60 15.65
CA PRO A 76 5.01 -16.81 16.60
C PRO A 76 6.20 -15.90 16.26
N THR A 77 6.69 -15.19 17.27
CA THR A 77 7.86 -14.29 17.21
C THR A 77 9.15 -15.01 17.54
#